data_AF-A0A7Z1R118-F1
#
_entry.id   AF-A0A7Z1R118-F1
#
_cell.length_a   1.000
_cell.length_b   1.000
_cell.length_c   1.000
_cell.angle_alpha   90.00
_cell.angle_beta   90.00
_cell.angle_gamma   90.00
#
_symmetry.space_group_name_H-M   'P 1'
#
loop_
_entity.id
_entity.type
_entity.pdbx_description
1 polymer ?
#
loop_
_entity_poly.entity_id
_entity_poly.type
_entity_poly.pdbx_seq_one_letter_code
_entity_poly.pdbx_strand_id
1 'polypeptide(L)'
;MDSLRSQRPLRFISPTSEQQSLPTNTRHAGGRGPCAIMRLAPPDPAPYAEAMTTAAALIIGDEILSGKVRDANGPLLIELLRDLGVRLERLVVLGDEVAEIAAEVRSCSERYDAVVCSGGIGPTHDDRTVAAVAGAFGVKVVSDPEVAAMIRAWWGDHFTEAALRMADVPEGARLIHGDDGLLPVVVFRNVYLLPGVPRLFEVKLDALRAELSGQRPQLRSLYLRCDESRIAPQLAEVDSEFPEVAIGSYPQVEAADHRIWVTVEALDGDVLDRAVARLLELLPAEVVVRVERPPSPD
;
A
#
# COMPACT_ATOMS: atom_id res chain seq x y z
N MET A 1 55.49 -24.92 33.53
CA MET A 1 54.75 -23.69 33.82
C MET A 1 53.83 -23.47 32.64
N ASP A 2 52.71 -24.18 32.49
CA ASP A 2 51.50 -24.32 33.32
C ASP A 2 50.39 -23.90 32.36
N SER A 3 49.61 -24.83 31.80
CA SER A 3 48.50 -25.56 32.42
C SER A 3 47.16 -24.84 32.19
N LEU A 4 46.19 -25.66 31.79
CA LEU A 4 44.72 -25.57 31.94
C LEU A 4 43.98 -25.54 30.58
N ARG A 5 43.57 -26.71 30.06
CA ARG A 5 42.36 -27.51 30.38
C ARG A 5 41.08 -26.79 29.90
N SER A 6 40.08 -27.44 29.31
CA SER A 6 39.80 -28.83 28.92
C SER A 6 38.43 -28.79 28.24
N GLN A 7 38.34 -29.20 26.98
CA GLN A 7 37.06 -29.54 26.32
C GLN A 7 36.54 -30.88 26.85
N ARG A 8 35.20 -31.03 26.99
CA ARG A 8 34.48 -32.28 26.70
C ARG A 8 32.94 -32.08 26.66
N PRO A 9 32.23 -32.71 25.72
CA PRO A 9 30.77 -32.65 25.56
C PRO A 9 30.06 -33.87 26.21
N LEU A 10 28.74 -33.77 26.44
CA LEU A 10 27.87 -34.89 26.86
C LEU A 10 26.57 -34.82 26.04
N ARG A 11 26.38 -35.65 25.01
CA ARG A 11 25.79 -37.01 24.96
C ARG A 11 24.29 -37.10 25.24
N PHE A 12 23.56 -37.38 24.15
CA PHE A 12 22.23 -38.00 24.08
C PHE A 12 22.19 -39.36 24.79
N ILE A 13 21.15 -39.59 25.60
CA ILE A 13 20.61 -40.92 25.92
C ILE A 13 19.10 -40.80 26.18
N SER A 14 18.29 -41.44 25.34
CA SER A 14 16.90 -41.83 25.60
C SER A 14 16.86 -43.25 26.18
N PRO A 15 15.87 -43.58 27.02
CA PRO A 15 15.18 -44.86 26.83
C PRO A 15 13.66 -44.80 27.09
N THR A 16 12.94 -45.38 26.12
CA THR A 16 11.93 -46.46 26.20
C THR A 16 10.71 -46.40 27.15
N SER A 17 9.65 -47.00 26.60
CA SER A 17 8.22 -47.10 26.91
C SER A 17 7.79 -47.95 28.12
N GLU A 18 6.47 -47.92 28.36
CA GLU A 18 5.62 -48.78 29.21
C GLU A 18 5.53 -48.35 30.70
N GLN A 19 4.38 -48.27 31.39
CA GLN A 19 3.09 -48.96 31.27
C GLN A 19 2.01 -48.24 32.11
N GLN A 20 0.78 -48.23 31.58
CA GLN A 20 -0.54 -48.46 32.22
C GLN A 20 -0.96 -47.87 33.58
N SER A 21 -2.21 -47.36 33.54
CA SER A 21 -3.31 -47.49 34.52
C SER A 21 -3.56 -46.39 35.58
N LEU A 22 -4.74 -45.77 35.44
CA LEU A 22 -5.50 -45.01 36.43
C LEU A 22 -6.02 -45.96 37.53
N PRO A 23 -6.25 -45.50 38.79
CA PRO A 23 -7.56 -44.92 39.10
C PRO A 23 -7.61 -43.81 40.19
N THR A 24 -8.69 -43.03 40.08
CA THR A 24 -9.53 -42.42 41.15
C THR A 24 -8.92 -41.54 42.25
N ASN A 25 -9.11 -40.24 42.06
CA ASN A 25 -9.84 -39.29 42.92
C ASN A 25 -9.61 -39.36 44.46
N THR A 26 -8.91 -38.37 45.01
CA THR A 26 -9.20 -37.86 46.36
C THR A 26 -8.77 -36.39 46.50
N ARG A 27 -9.72 -35.56 46.95
CA ARG A 27 -9.60 -34.12 47.18
C ARG A 27 -8.68 -33.82 48.37
N HIS A 28 -7.80 -32.81 48.25
CA HIS A 28 -7.75 -31.66 49.17
C HIS A 28 -6.71 -30.58 48.77
N ALA A 29 -7.19 -29.33 48.86
CA ALA A 29 -6.51 -28.09 49.26
C ALA A 29 -5.36 -27.48 48.42
N GLY A 30 -5.61 -26.25 47.96
CA GLY A 30 -4.60 -25.17 47.96
C GLY A 30 -4.12 -24.70 46.59
N GLY A 31 -4.48 -23.47 46.22
CA GLY A 31 -3.80 -22.75 45.13
C GLY A 31 -4.66 -21.68 44.47
N ARG A 32 -4.53 -20.43 44.93
CA ARG A 32 -4.95 -19.26 44.16
C ARG A 32 -4.03 -19.17 42.94
N GLY A 33 -4.50 -19.62 41.78
CA GLY A 33 -3.92 -19.27 40.49
C GLY A 33 -4.57 -18.00 39.96
N PRO A 34 -3.85 -17.07 39.33
CA PRO A 34 -4.45 -15.89 38.75
C PRO A 34 -5.41 -16.32 37.63
N CYS A 35 -6.63 -15.77 37.69
CA CYS A 35 -7.58 -15.85 36.61
C CYS A 35 -6.96 -15.09 35.44
N ALA A 36 -6.35 -15.83 34.50
CA ALA A 36 -5.89 -15.27 33.24
C ALA A 36 -7.14 -14.86 32.47
N ILE A 37 -7.50 -13.58 32.57
CA ILE A 37 -8.41 -12.94 31.63
C ILE A 37 -7.67 -13.00 30.30
N MET A 38 -8.01 -14.01 29.50
CA MET A 38 -7.63 -14.09 28.10
C MET A 38 -8.29 -12.87 27.44
N ARG A 39 -7.54 -11.78 27.33
CA ARG A 39 -7.90 -10.65 26.47
C ARG A 39 -7.89 -11.24 25.05
N LEU A 40 -9.07 -11.67 24.60
CA LEU A 40 -9.34 -11.76 23.18
C LEU A 40 -9.09 -10.33 22.67
N ALA A 41 -8.07 -10.16 21.84
CA ALA A 41 -7.93 -8.95 21.06
C ALA A 41 -9.28 -8.70 20.36
N PRO A 42 -9.78 -7.46 20.32
CA PRO A 42 -10.94 -7.17 19.49
C PRO A 42 -10.64 -7.70 18.08
N PRO A 43 -11.59 -8.38 17.42
CA PRO A 43 -11.38 -8.84 16.05
C PRO A 43 -11.00 -7.64 15.19
N ASP A 44 -9.95 -7.78 14.38
CA ASP A 44 -9.61 -6.77 13.38
C ASP A 44 -10.88 -6.42 12.61
N PRO A 45 -11.27 -5.13 12.53
CA PRO A 45 -12.36 -4.72 11.67
C PRO A 45 -12.06 -5.23 10.27
N ALA A 46 -13.01 -5.97 9.68
CA ALA A 46 -12.87 -6.50 8.34
C ALA A 46 -12.48 -5.37 7.35
N PRO A 47 -11.63 -5.66 6.34
CA PRO A 47 -11.29 -4.67 5.32
C PRO A 47 -12.58 -4.10 4.71
N TYR A 48 -12.57 -2.80 4.43
CA TYR A 48 -13.77 -2.07 4.03
C TYR A 48 -14.32 -2.48 2.64
N ALA A 49 -13.59 -3.30 1.87
CA ALA A 49 -14.04 -3.90 0.61
C ALA A 49 -13.36 -5.25 0.32
N GLU A 50 -14.08 -6.20 -0.31
CA GLU A 50 -13.56 -7.53 -0.71
C GLU A 50 -12.60 -7.50 -1.91
N ALA A 51 -12.59 -6.40 -2.69
CA ALA A 51 -11.57 -6.09 -3.70
C ALA A 51 -11.47 -4.57 -3.85
N MET A 52 -10.27 -4.00 -3.67
CA MET A 52 -10.04 -2.55 -3.83
C MET A 52 -9.44 -2.29 -5.20
N THR A 53 -10.28 -1.96 -6.16
CA THR A 53 -9.88 -1.85 -7.58
C THR A 53 -9.41 -0.45 -7.95
N THR A 54 -9.83 0.57 -7.20
CA THR A 54 -9.55 1.98 -7.48
C THR A 54 -9.02 2.71 -6.25
N ALA A 55 -8.12 3.67 -6.49
CA ALA A 55 -7.55 4.50 -5.43
C ALA A 55 -7.45 5.97 -5.85
N ALA A 56 -7.47 6.84 -4.84
CA ALA A 56 -7.02 8.23 -4.92
C ALA A 56 -5.87 8.48 -3.95
N ALA A 57 -4.98 9.42 -4.30
CA ALA A 57 -3.85 9.84 -3.49
C ALA A 57 -3.91 11.34 -3.22
N LEU A 58 -3.74 11.72 -1.95
CA LEU A 58 -3.66 13.11 -1.50
C LEU A 58 -2.27 13.34 -0.89
N ILE A 59 -1.42 14.09 -1.57
CA ILE A 59 -0.12 14.53 -1.07
C ILE A 59 -0.31 15.90 -0.42
N ILE A 60 -0.06 16.02 0.88
CA ILE A 60 -0.41 17.18 1.69
C ILE A 60 0.87 17.83 2.22
N GLY A 61 1.06 19.11 1.87
CA GLY A 61 2.16 19.93 2.39
C GLY A 61 2.38 21.20 1.57
N ASP A 62 2.38 22.37 2.23
CA ASP A 62 2.65 23.66 1.61
C ASP A 62 4.05 23.73 0.95
N GLU A 63 5.03 22.97 1.46
CA GLU A 63 6.36 22.85 0.90
C GLU A 63 6.40 22.17 -0.47
N ILE A 64 5.43 21.27 -0.74
CA ILE A 64 5.29 20.61 -2.03
C ILE A 64 4.70 21.60 -3.04
N LEU A 65 3.61 22.29 -2.67
CA LEU A 65 2.99 23.31 -3.52
C LEU A 65 3.92 24.50 -3.81
N SER A 66 4.76 24.88 -2.85
CA SER A 66 5.76 25.93 -3.06
C SER A 66 7.02 25.48 -3.80
N GLY A 67 7.16 24.17 -4.06
CA GLY A 67 8.31 23.59 -4.75
C GLY A 67 9.60 23.57 -3.94
N LYS A 68 9.54 23.84 -2.62
CA LYS A 68 10.71 23.73 -1.71
C LYS A 68 11.16 22.30 -1.55
N VAL A 69 10.21 21.37 -1.56
CA VAL A 69 10.43 19.93 -1.50
C VAL A 69 9.74 19.32 -2.70
N ARG A 70 10.43 18.38 -3.36
CA ARG A 70 9.84 17.61 -4.44
C ARG A 70 9.08 16.43 -3.83
N ASP A 71 7.87 16.17 -4.32
CA ASP A 71 7.14 14.96 -3.96
C ASP A 71 7.93 13.71 -4.37
N ALA A 72 8.20 12.85 -3.38
CA ALA A 72 8.82 11.54 -3.55
C ALA A 72 7.86 10.39 -3.19
N ASN A 73 6.72 10.68 -2.55
CA ASN A 73 5.80 9.68 -2.03
C ASN A 73 4.79 9.27 -3.11
N GLY A 74 4.30 10.22 -3.91
CA GLY A 74 3.40 9.97 -5.02
C GLY A 74 3.93 8.90 -6.00
N PRO A 75 5.16 9.02 -6.52
CA PRO A 75 5.76 8.01 -7.39
C PRO A 75 5.83 6.61 -6.76
N LEU A 76 6.28 6.50 -5.50
CA LEU A 76 6.36 5.22 -4.78
C LEU A 76 4.98 4.57 -4.61
N LEU A 77 3.96 5.38 -4.33
CA LEU A 77 2.59 4.90 -4.21
C LEU A 77 2.03 4.42 -5.56
N ILE A 78 2.30 5.15 -6.65
CA ILE A 78 1.88 4.75 -8.01
C ILE A 78 2.47 3.39 -8.37
N GLU A 79 3.76 3.19 -8.11
CA GLU A 79 4.45 1.91 -8.36
C GLU A 79 3.82 0.78 -7.54
N LEU A 80 3.64 1.01 -6.23
CA LEU A 80 2.97 0.04 -5.35
C LEU A 80 1.59 -0.36 -5.86
N LEU A 81 0.73 0.63 -6.14
CA LEU A 81 -0.66 0.36 -6.56
C LEU A 81 -0.70 -0.37 -7.90
N ARG A 82 0.20 -0.02 -8.84
CA ARG A 82 0.34 -0.76 -10.10
C ARG A 82 0.70 -2.22 -9.88
N ASP A 83 1.62 -2.51 -8.97
CA ASP A 83 2.02 -3.88 -8.64
C ASP A 83 0.89 -4.66 -7.97
N LEU A 84 0.10 -4.01 -7.12
CA LEU A 84 -1.08 -4.60 -6.47
C LEU A 84 -2.30 -4.71 -7.41
N GLY A 85 -2.22 -4.20 -8.64
CA GLY A 85 -3.35 -4.18 -9.57
C GLY A 85 -4.46 -3.20 -9.18
N VAL A 86 -4.15 -2.21 -8.35
CA VAL A 86 -5.09 -1.15 -7.93
C VAL A 86 -4.89 0.06 -8.85
N ARG A 87 -5.97 0.52 -9.48
CA ARG A 87 -5.90 1.67 -10.39
C ARG A 87 -5.89 2.97 -9.60
N LEU A 88 -4.78 3.70 -9.61
CA LEU A 88 -4.77 5.08 -9.14
C LEU A 88 -5.44 5.96 -10.19
N GLU A 89 -6.63 6.48 -9.88
CA GLU A 89 -7.42 7.30 -10.81
C GLU A 89 -7.28 8.80 -10.53
N ARG A 90 -6.75 9.16 -9.37
CA ARG A 90 -6.59 10.56 -8.96
C ARG A 90 -5.41 10.73 -8.03
N LEU A 91 -4.53 11.68 -8.35
CA LEU A 91 -3.51 12.18 -7.45
C LEU A 91 -3.66 13.69 -7.35
N VAL A 92 -3.77 14.20 -6.13
CA VAL A 92 -3.90 15.64 -5.85
C VAL A 92 -2.82 16.05 -4.86
N VAL A 93 -2.22 17.22 -5.09
CA VAL A 93 -1.34 17.88 -4.12
C VAL A 93 -2.12 19.03 -3.49
N LEU A 94 -2.18 19.05 -2.16
CA LEU A 94 -2.91 20.03 -1.36
C LEU A 94 -1.96 20.73 -0.37
N GLY A 95 -2.33 21.94 0.01
CA GLY A 95 -1.69 22.64 1.13
C GLY A 95 -2.27 22.22 2.48
N ASP A 96 -1.76 22.77 3.57
CA ASP A 96 -2.12 22.39 4.94
C ASP A 96 -3.41 23.07 5.45
N GLU A 97 -4.38 23.28 4.56
CA GLU A 97 -5.70 23.82 4.92
C GLU A 97 -6.70 22.69 5.25
N VAL A 98 -7.21 22.68 6.48
CA VAL A 98 -8.14 21.69 7.01
C VAL A 98 -9.38 21.57 6.16
N ALA A 99 -10.00 22.70 5.75
CA ALA A 99 -11.25 22.66 5.00
C ALA A 99 -11.07 22.05 3.60
N GLU A 100 -9.96 22.37 2.93
CA GLU A 100 -9.64 21.84 1.60
C GLU A 100 -9.32 20.34 1.65
N ILE A 101 -8.48 19.92 2.61
CA ILE A 101 -8.17 18.50 2.83
C ILE A 101 -9.47 17.74 3.14
N ALA A 102 -10.32 18.27 4.03
CA ALA A 102 -11.57 17.59 4.41
C ALA A 102 -12.54 17.44 3.24
N ALA A 103 -12.65 18.45 2.38
CA ALA A 103 -13.50 18.42 1.19
C ALA A 103 -13.00 17.38 0.17
N GLU A 104 -11.69 17.36 -0.09
CA GLU A 104 -11.10 16.42 -1.05
C GLU A 104 -11.12 14.98 -0.53
N VAL A 105 -10.85 14.75 0.76
CA VAL A 105 -10.97 13.44 1.42
C VAL A 105 -12.39 12.91 1.28
N ARG A 106 -13.41 13.72 1.56
CA ARG A 106 -14.82 13.30 1.44
C ARG A 106 -15.16 12.94 0.00
N SER A 107 -14.83 13.83 -0.95
CA SER A 107 -15.07 13.62 -2.38
C SER A 107 -14.41 12.35 -2.91
N CYS A 108 -13.15 12.10 -2.54
CA CYS A 108 -12.43 10.90 -2.94
C CYS A 108 -12.98 9.63 -2.27
N SER A 109 -13.29 9.70 -0.97
CA SER A 109 -13.79 8.55 -0.20
C SER A 109 -15.14 8.04 -0.73
N GLU A 110 -15.97 8.94 -1.28
CA GLU A 110 -17.25 8.59 -1.93
C GLU A 110 -17.09 7.98 -3.33
N ARG A 111 -15.95 8.19 -3.99
CA ARG A 111 -15.75 7.86 -5.42
C ARG A 111 -14.80 6.69 -5.68
N TYR A 112 -13.90 6.42 -4.75
CA TYR A 112 -12.82 5.44 -4.92
C TYR A 112 -12.82 4.43 -3.79
N ASP A 113 -12.32 3.23 -4.07
CA ASP A 113 -12.28 2.16 -3.07
C ASP A 113 -11.29 2.48 -1.94
N ALA A 114 -10.16 3.11 -2.25
CA ALA A 114 -9.16 3.57 -1.28
C ALA A 114 -8.77 5.05 -1.47
N VAL A 115 -8.49 5.74 -0.36
CA VAL A 115 -7.90 7.09 -0.36
C VAL A 115 -6.64 7.07 0.48
N VAL A 116 -5.48 7.34 -0.12
CA VAL A 116 -4.19 7.36 0.57
C VAL A 116 -3.75 8.80 0.75
N CYS A 117 -3.67 9.24 2.01
CA CYS A 117 -3.13 10.55 2.37
C CYS A 117 -1.67 10.42 2.80
N SER A 118 -0.81 11.32 2.33
CA SER A 118 0.58 11.43 2.77
C SER A 118 0.89 12.85 3.22
N GLY A 119 1.38 13.00 4.45
CA GLY A 119 1.73 14.31 5.03
C GLY A 119 0.73 14.81 6.08
N GLY A 120 1.16 15.78 6.89
CA GLY A 120 0.33 16.43 7.91
C GLY A 120 -0.10 15.54 9.08
N ILE A 121 0.69 14.52 9.45
CA ILE A 121 0.42 13.58 10.57
C ILE A 121 1.50 13.55 11.66
N GLY A 122 2.44 14.50 11.63
CA GLY A 122 3.48 14.66 12.65
C GLY A 122 3.00 15.33 13.94
N PRO A 123 3.94 15.74 14.81
CA PRO A 123 3.65 16.34 16.11
C PRO A 123 3.45 17.87 16.07
N THR A 124 3.65 18.52 14.93
CA THR A 124 3.64 19.98 14.84
C THR A 124 2.22 20.53 14.61
N HIS A 125 2.06 21.85 14.67
CA HIS A 125 0.74 22.51 14.70
C HIS A 125 0.12 22.69 13.31
N ASP A 126 0.96 22.58 12.30
CA ASP A 126 0.68 22.49 10.87
C ASP A 126 0.28 21.07 10.45
N ASP A 127 0.56 20.03 11.25
CA ASP A 127 0.07 18.67 11.01
C ASP A 127 -1.44 18.57 11.25
N ARG A 128 -2.20 18.68 10.16
CA ARG A 128 -3.65 18.89 10.17
C ARG A 128 -4.48 17.79 9.52
N THR A 129 -3.84 16.77 8.95
CA THR A 129 -4.51 15.73 8.17
C THR A 129 -5.49 14.92 9.02
N VAL A 130 -5.12 14.54 10.26
CA VAL A 130 -6.03 13.82 11.18
C VAL A 130 -7.28 14.64 11.49
N ALA A 131 -7.11 15.94 11.78
CA ALA A 131 -8.22 16.84 12.06
C ALA A 131 -9.13 17.04 10.84
N ALA A 132 -8.53 17.16 9.65
CA ALA A 132 -9.27 17.26 8.40
C ALA A 132 -10.09 16.00 8.09
N VAL A 133 -9.51 14.80 8.29
CA VAL A 133 -10.21 13.53 8.10
C VAL A 133 -11.35 13.38 9.10
N ALA A 134 -11.13 13.71 10.38
CA ALA A 134 -12.20 13.71 11.38
C ALA A 134 -13.32 14.69 11.01
N GLY A 135 -12.98 15.90 10.58
CA GLY A 135 -13.92 16.91 10.10
C GLY A 135 -14.68 16.48 8.83
N ALA A 136 -14.02 15.77 7.91
CA ALA A 136 -14.62 15.24 6.69
C ALA A 136 -15.78 14.27 6.98
N PHE A 137 -15.74 13.56 8.12
CA PHE A 137 -16.78 12.59 8.48
C PHE A 137 -17.59 12.96 9.72
N GLY A 138 -17.37 14.17 10.27
CA GLY A 138 -18.11 14.67 11.42
C GLY A 138 -17.86 13.89 12.71
N VAL A 139 -16.67 13.30 12.86
CA VAL A 139 -16.25 12.57 14.07
C VAL A 139 -15.27 13.41 14.88
N LYS A 140 -15.05 13.02 16.14
CA LYS A 140 -14.07 13.68 17.01
C LYS A 140 -12.66 13.18 16.70
N VAL A 141 -11.67 14.00 17.04
CA VAL A 141 -10.29 13.55 17.21
C VAL A 141 -10.13 13.03 18.64
N VAL A 142 -9.56 11.84 18.79
CA VAL A 142 -9.28 11.20 20.08
C VAL A 142 -7.84 10.73 20.11
N SER A 143 -7.23 10.71 21.30
CA SER A 143 -5.89 10.14 21.47
C SER A 143 -6.00 8.62 21.63
N ASP A 144 -5.38 7.87 20.75
CA ASP A 144 -5.34 6.41 20.81
C ASP A 144 -4.34 5.94 21.89
N PRO A 145 -4.79 5.11 22.86
CA PRO A 145 -3.95 4.70 23.98
C PRO A 145 -2.78 3.79 23.58
N GLU A 146 -2.93 2.99 22.50
CA GLU A 146 -1.88 2.11 21.99
C GLU A 146 -0.79 2.92 21.30
N VAL A 147 -1.17 3.81 20.38
CA VAL A 147 -0.22 4.70 19.69
C VAL A 147 0.48 5.61 20.70
N ALA A 148 -0.25 6.16 21.68
CA ALA A 148 0.33 6.97 22.75
C ALA A 148 1.32 6.18 23.62
N ALA A 149 1.10 4.88 23.83
CA ALA A 149 2.06 4.03 24.56
C ALA A 149 3.32 3.78 23.72
N MET A 150 3.18 3.51 22.42
CA MET A 150 4.30 3.35 21.50
C MET A 150 5.17 4.62 21.41
N ILE A 151 4.55 5.80 21.30
CA ILE A 151 5.26 7.09 21.28
C ILE A 151 6.06 7.29 22.56
N ARG A 152 5.46 7.03 23.73
CA ARG A 152 6.18 7.13 25.01
C ARG A 152 7.36 6.17 25.08
N ALA A 153 7.19 4.94 24.60
CA ALA A 153 8.26 3.95 24.58
C ALA A 153 9.39 4.32 23.61
N TRP A 154 9.06 4.87 22.44
CA TRP A 154 10.02 5.24 21.41
C TRP A 154 10.86 6.46 21.82
N TRP A 155 10.22 7.53 22.30
CA TRP A 155 10.95 8.75 22.67
C TRP A 155 11.68 8.65 24.01
N GLY A 156 11.24 7.77 24.92
CA GLY A 156 11.86 7.58 26.23
C GLY A 156 12.09 8.92 26.95
N ASP A 157 13.35 9.21 27.28
CA ASP A 157 13.74 10.44 27.98
C ASP A 157 13.62 11.72 27.12
N HIS A 158 13.49 11.60 25.80
CA HIS A 158 13.28 12.72 24.87
C HIS A 158 11.79 13.02 24.60
N PHE A 159 10.90 12.38 25.35
CA PHE A 159 9.46 12.55 25.20
C PHE A 159 9.02 13.99 25.48
N THR A 160 8.11 14.48 24.66
CA THR A 160 7.43 15.77 24.86
C THR A 160 5.92 15.57 24.76
N GLU A 161 5.14 16.37 25.48
CA GLU A 161 3.67 16.37 25.35
C GLU A 161 3.22 16.65 23.91
N ALA A 162 4.01 17.42 23.13
CA ALA A 162 3.73 17.66 21.72
C ALA A 162 3.79 16.37 20.89
N ALA A 163 4.65 15.40 21.24
CA ALA A 163 4.72 14.12 20.54
C ALA A 163 3.44 13.29 20.67
N LEU A 164 2.64 13.49 21.73
CA LEU A 164 1.36 12.79 21.87
C LEU A 164 0.33 13.17 20.81
N ARG A 165 0.52 14.29 20.09
CA ARG A 165 -0.33 14.63 18.93
C ARG A 165 -0.27 13.58 17.83
N MET A 166 0.84 12.84 17.71
CA MET A 166 0.93 11.73 16.76
C MET A 166 0.08 10.51 17.19
N ALA A 167 -0.46 10.51 18.42
CA ALA A 167 -1.46 9.54 18.85
C ALA A 167 -2.90 9.98 18.53
N ASP A 168 -3.10 11.19 18.02
CA ASP A 168 -4.42 11.66 17.66
C ASP A 168 -4.91 10.90 16.42
N VAL A 169 -6.11 10.35 16.51
CA VAL A 169 -6.79 9.63 15.43
C VAL A 169 -8.27 10.05 15.34
N PRO A 170 -8.93 9.87 14.19
CA PRO A 170 -10.38 9.99 14.12
C PRO A 170 -11.05 8.93 15.02
N GLU A 171 -12.07 9.31 15.79
CA GLU A 171 -12.82 8.39 16.66
C GLU A 171 -13.39 7.22 15.85
N GLY A 172 -12.99 5.99 16.19
CA GLY A 172 -13.37 4.77 15.46
C GLY A 172 -12.42 4.38 14.33
N ALA A 173 -11.24 5.00 14.22
CA ALA A 173 -10.19 4.55 13.32
C ALA A 173 -9.66 3.16 13.71
N ARG A 174 -9.19 2.42 12.70
CA ARG A 174 -8.42 1.18 12.80
C ARG A 174 -6.93 1.49 12.68
N LEU A 175 -6.11 0.65 13.28
CA LEU A 175 -4.65 0.71 13.21
C LEU A 175 -4.14 -0.49 12.42
N ILE A 176 -3.26 -0.27 11.46
CA ILE A 176 -2.63 -1.33 10.66
C ILE A 176 -1.14 -1.33 10.96
N HIS A 177 -0.67 -2.46 11.47
CA HIS A 177 0.70 -2.64 11.90
C HIS A 177 1.53 -3.22 10.75
N GLY A 178 2.68 -2.61 10.49
CA GLY A 178 3.73 -3.21 9.69
C GLY A 178 4.74 -3.95 10.57
N ASP A 179 5.58 -4.78 9.97
CA ASP A 179 6.66 -5.51 10.66
C ASP A 179 7.87 -4.60 11.01
N ASP A 180 7.76 -3.30 10.74
CA ASP A 180 8.81 -2.30 10.91
C ASP A 180 9.02 -1.82 12.35
N GLY A 181 8.08 -2.13 13.26
CA GLY A 181 8.15 -1.75 14.66
C GLY A 181 7.94 -0.25 14.97
N LEU A 182 7.54 0.55 13.98
CA LEU A 182 7.16 1.96 14.12
C LEU A 182 5.63 2.10 14.31
N LEU A 183 5.17 3.35 14.45
CA LEU A 183 3.74 3.65 14.62
C LEU A 183 2.88 3.06 13.49
N PRO A 184 1.67 2.54 13.80
CA PRO A 184 0.79 1.95 12.79
C PRO A 184 0.28 2.98 11.77
N VAL A 185 -0.16 2.49 10.62
CA VAL A 185 -0.97 3.28 9.68
C VAL A 185 -2.36 3.44 10.28
N VAL A 186 -2.82 4.69 10.38
CA VAL A 186 -4.17 5.00 10.84
C VAL A 186 -5.11 4.91 9.65
N VAL A 187 -6.20 4.16 9.81
CA VAL A 187 -7.20 3.95 8.76
C VAL A 187 -8.57 4.31 9.30
N PHE A 188 -9.24 5.27 8.64
CA PHE A 188 -10.61 5.63 8.95
C PHE A 188 -11.49 5.43 7.73
N ARG A 189 -12.46 4.52 7.80
CA ARG A 189 -13.17 4.02 6.60
C ARG A 189 -12.15 3.52 5.57
N ASN A 190 -12.25 3.98 4.32
CA ASN A 190 -11.29 3.70 3.26
C ASN A 190 -10.14 4.72 3.15
N VAL A 191 -9.91 5.55 4.17
CA VAL A 191 -8.87 6.58 4.16
C VAL A 191 -7.66 6.13 4.98
N TYR A 192 -6.51 6.00 4.33
CA TYR A 192 -5.24 5.55 4.89
C TYR A 192 -4.33 6.76 5.13
N LEU A 193 -3.85 6.95 6.36
CA LEU A 193 -3.01 8.10 6.74
C LEU A 193 -1.56 7.67 6.88
N LEU A 194 -0.70 8.17 6.00
CA LEU A 194 0.71 7.86 5.95
C LEU A 194 1.58 9.11 6.20
N PRO A 195 2.81 8.92 6.70
CA PRO A 195 3.72 10.04 6.96
C PRO A 195 4.15 10.74 5.67
N GLY A 196 4.47 12.04 5.77
CA GLY A 196 5.03 12.82 4.65
C GLY A 196 6.53 12.58 4.43
N VAL A 197 7.25 12.14 5.46
CA VAL A 197 8.70 11.88 5.36
C VAL A 197 8.94 10.64 4.49
N PRO A 198 9.67 10.73 3.36
CA PRO A 198 9.73 9.65 2.37
C PRO A 198 10.19 8.30 2.91
N ARG A 199 11.22 8.30 3.77
CA ARG A 199 11.72 7.05 4.37
C ARG A 199 10.71 6.38 5.29
N LEU A 200 9.88 7.16 5.99
CA LEU A 200 8.82 6.60 6.83
C LEU A 200 7.64 6.15 5.95
N PHE A 201 7.34 6.89 4.89
CA PHE A 201 6.30 6.55 3.92
C PHE A 201 6.57 5.21 3.26
N GLU A 202 7.79 5.03 2.72
CA GLU A 202 8.25 3.81 2.06
C GLU A 202 8.11 2.58 2.96
N VAL A 203 8.53 2.69 4.22
CA VAL A 203 8.39 1.61 5.21
C VAL A 203 6.93 1.25 5.48
N LYS A 204 6.01 2.22 5.41
CA LYS A 204 4.57 2.00 5.62
C LYS A 204 3.84 1.41 4.42
N LEU A 205 4.49 1.31 3.26
CA LEU A 205 3.90 0.68 2.07
C LEU A 205 3.60 -0.81 2.26
N ASP A 206 4.36 -1.51 3.10
CA ASP A 206 4.12 -2.92 3.39
C ASP A 206 2.79 -3.15 4.11
N ALA A 207 2.37 -2.21 4.98
CA ALA A 207 1.05 -2.26 5.60
C ALA A 207 -0.07 -2.11 4.56
N LEU A 208 0.15 -1.34 3.49
CA LEU A 208 -0.81 -1.21 2.39
C LEU A 208 -0.84 -2.47 1.52
N ARG A 209 0.29 -3.14 1.29
CA ARG A 209 0.35 -4.41 0.54
C ARG A 209 -0.52 -5.50 1.16
N ALA A 210 -0.65 -5.52 2.47
CA ALA A 210 -1.48 -6.50 3.19
C ALA A 210 -2.99 -6.25 3.04
N GLU A 211 -3.38 -5.04 2.66
CA GLU A 211 -4.77 -4.58 2.69
C GLU A 211 -5.36 -4.35 1.30
N LEU A 212 -4.52 -3.86 0.39
CA LEU A 212 -4.93 -3.46 -0.95
C LEU A 212 -4.63 -4.59 -1.92
N SER A 213 -5.66 -5.02 -2.64
CA SER A 213 -5.53 -5.98 -3.72
C SER A 213 -6.51 -5.64 -4.84
N GLY A 214 -6.00 -5.69 -6.06
CA GLY A 214 -6.76 -5.46 -7.28
C GLY A 214 -6.41 -6.49 -8.35
N GLN A 215 -6.79 -6.18 -9.60
CA GLN A 215 -6.53 -7.02 -10.75
C GLN A 215 -5.50 -6.34 -11.64
N ARG A 216 -4.33 -6.94 -11.75
CA ARG A 216 -3.25 -6.40 -12.57
C ARG A 216 -3.59 -6.56 -14.06
N PRO A 217 -3.59 -5.49 -14.86
CA PRO A 217 -3.76 -5.62 -16.30
C PRO A 217 -2.55 -6.33 -16.92
N GLN A 218 -2.84 -7.18 -17.89
CA GLN A 218 -1.82 -7.75 -18.76
C GLN A 218 -1.42 -6.71 -19.81
N LEU A 219 -0.13 -6.68 -20.15
CA LEU A 219 0.44 -5.74 -21.12
C LEU A 219 1.04 -6.48 -22.32
N ARG A 220 0.90 -5.91 -23.51
CA ARG A 220 1.71 -6.19 -24.70
C ARG A 220 2.36 -4.90 -25.18
N SER A 221 3.62 -5.00 -25.57
CA SER A 221 4.39 -3.90 -26.12
C SER A 221 4.70 -4.18 -27.59
N LEU A 222 4.33 -3.27 -28.48
CA LEU A 222 4.67 -3.30 -29.90
C LEU A 222 5.65 -2.18 -30.19
N TYR A 223 6.76 -2.51 -30.84
CA TYR A 223 7.79 -1.53 -31.22
C TYR A 223 7.76 -1.35 -32.73
N LEU A 224 7.51 -0.12 -33.17
CA LEU A 224 7.20 0.18 -34.57
C LEU A 224 8.21 1.17 -35.17
N ARG A 225 8.62 0.94 -36.42
CA ARG A 225 9.52 1.80 -37.19
C ARG A 225 8.75 2.69 -38.17
N CYS A 226 7.76 3.40 -37.66
CA CYS A 226 6.96 4.36 -38.43
C CYS A 226 6.66 5.61 -37.60
N ASP A 227 6.06 6.61 -38.24
CA ASP A 227 5.57 7.82 -37.56
C ASP A 227 4.16 7.58 -37.00
N GLU A 228 3.85 8.22 -35.87
CA GLU A 228 2.60 7.98 -35.12
C GLU A 228 1.36 8.27 -35.97
N SER A 229 1.43 9.33 -36.78
CA SER A 229 0.36 9.69 -37.72
C SER A 229 0.04 8.61 -38.75
N ARG A 230 0.98 7.70 -39.07
CA ARG A 230 0.76 6.60 -40.01
C ARG A 230 -0.10 5.48 -39.41
N ILE A 231 -0.07 5.32 -38.09
CA ILE A 231 -0.76 4.22 -37.37
C ILE A 231 -1.95 4.69 -36.53
N ALA A 232 -2.09 6.00 -36.31
CA ALA A 232 -3.18 6.57 -35.52
C ALA A 232 -4.59 6.12 -35.97
N PRO A 233 -4.91 6.02 -37.28
CA PRO A 233 -6.20 5.47 -37.70
C PRO A 233 -6.43 4.02 -37.26
N GLN A 234 -5.40 3.18 -37.34
CA GLN A 234 -5.47 1.77 -36.94
C GLN A 234 -5.59 1.63 -35.43
N LEU A 235 -4.88 2.46 -34.66
CA LEU A 235 -5.04 2.49 -33.19
C LEU A 235 -6.47 2.88 -32.81
N ALA A 236 -7.04 3.90 -33.45
CA ALA A 236 -8.42 4.33 -33.21
C ALA A 236 -9.47 3.27 -33.62
N GLU A 237 -9.21 2.52 -34.69
CA GLU A 237 -10.06 1.40 -35.11
C GLU A 237 -10.09 0.30 -34.04
N VAL A 238 -8.92 -0.11 -33.53
CA VAL A 238 -8.84 -1.13 -32.47
C VAL A 238 -9.43 -0.62 -31.15
N ASP A 239 -9.18 0.63 -30.77
CA ASP A 239 -9.77 1.26 -29.57
C ASP A 239 -11.30 1.25 -29.62
N SER A 240 -11.88 1.51 -30.80
CA SER A 240 -13.33 1.44 -31.01
C SER A 240 -13.88 0.01 -31.05
N GLU A 241 -13.11 -0.97 -31.54
CA GLU A 241 -13.53 -2.38 -31.59
C GLU A 241 -13.41 -3.08 -30.21
N PHE A 242 -12.47 -2.65 -29.37
CA PHE A 242 -12.13 -3.27 -28.09
C PHE A 242 -12.15 -2.24 -26.94
N PRO A 243 -13.34 -1.78 -26.49
CA PRO A 243 -13.45 -0.73 -25.47
C PRO A 243 -12.91 -1.13 -24.09
N GLU A 244 -12.66 -2.43 -23.84
CA GLU A 244 -12.05 -2.92 -22.59
C GLU A 244 -10.51 -2.85 -22.59
N VAL A 245 -9.91 -2.46 -23.72
CA VAL A 245 -8.46 -2.40 -23.91
C VAL A 245 -7.99 -0.96 -23.85
N ALA A 246 -6.93 -0.70 -23.09
CA ALA A 246 -6.25 0.58 -23.08
C ALA A 246 -5.07 0.54 -24.06
N ILE A 247 -5.07 1.46 -25.03
CA ILE A 247 -3.99 1.59 -26.01
C ILE A 247 -3.21 2.88 -25.75
N GLY A 248 -1.89 2.75 -25.57
CA GLY A 248 -0.95 3.85 -25.44
C GLY A 248 -0.01 3.90 -26.64
N SER A 249 0.38 5.11 -27.07
CA SER A 249 1.35 5.33 -28.13
C SER A 249 2.37 6.37 -27.67
N TYR A 250 3.65 6.00 -27.71
CA TYR A 250 4.74 6.79 -27.15
C TYR A 250 5.86 6.94 -28.19
N PRO A 251 5.99 8.12 -28.83
CA PRO A 251 7.12 8.42 -29.71
C PRO A 251 8.46 8.28 -28.98
N GLN A 252 9.44 7.65 -29.64
CA GLN A 252 10.76 7.38 -29.11
C GLN A 252 11.80 8.13 -29.94
N VAL A 253 12.46 9.12 -29.32
CA VAL A 253 13.43 10.00 -29.99
C VAL A 253 14.85 9.42 -29.97
N GLU A 254 15.20 8.68 -28.93
CA GLU A 254 16.56 8.17 -28.70
C GLU A 254 16.72 6.68 -29.08
N ALA A 255 15.63 6.01 -29.44
CA ALA A 255 15.65 4.59 -29.80
C ALA A 255 16.33 4.36 -31.16
N ALA A 256 17.20 3.34 -31.21
CA ALA A 256 17.98 3.04 -32.41
C ALA A 256 17.19 2.30 -33.50
N ASP A 257 16.24 1.43 -33.12
CA ASP A 257 15.62 0.46 -34.02
C ASP A 257 14.12 0.67 -34.26
N HIS A 258 13.45 1.48 -33.43
CA HIS A 258 12.03 1.83 -33.49
C HIS A 258 11.82 3.32 -33.24
N ARG A 259 10.66 3.84 -33.67
CA ARG A 259 10.27 5.26 -33.53
C ARG A 259 9.06 5.43 -32.61
N ILE A 260 8.29 4.37 -32.38
CA ILE A 260 7.12 4.38 -31.50
C ILE A 260 7.14 3.11 -30.67
N TRP A 261 6.81 3.26 -29.39
CA TRP A 261 6.42 2.17 -28.52
C TRP A 261 4.91 2.26 -28.28
N VAL A 262 4.19 1.22 -28.69
CA VAL A 262 2.75 1.09 -28.46
C VAL A 262 2.53 0.08 -27.33
N THR A 263 1.69 0.44 -26.38
CA THR A 263 1.25 -0.45 -25.30
C THR A 263 -0.21 -0.81 -25.49
N VAL A 264 -0.53 -2.08 -25.25
CA VAL A 264 -1.91 -2.58 -25.24
C VAL A 264 -2.12 -3.28 -23.90
N GLU A 265 -3.04 -2.78 -23.09
CA GLU A 265 -3.31 -3.28 -21.74
C GLU A 265 -4.77 -3.71 -21.58
N ALA A 266 -5.03 -4.85 -20.95
CA ALA A 266 -6.38 -5.27 -20.57
C ALA A 266 -6.36 -6.19 -19.34
N LEU A 267 -7.47 -6.27 -18.60
CA LEU A 267 -7.62 -7.22 -17.50
C LEU A 267 -7.77 -8.66 -18.00
N ASP A 268 -8.51 -8.83 -19.11
CA ASP A 268 -8.71 -10.13 -19.75
C ASP A 268 -7.63 -10.40 -20.81
N GLY A 269 -6.90 -11.50 -20.64
CA GLY A 269 -5.81 -11.90 -21.52
C GLY A 269 -6.28 -12.32 -22.92
N ASP A 270 -7.48 -12.90 -23.05
CA ASP A 270 -8.04 -13.31 -24.34
C ASP A 270 -8.48 -12.09 -25.14
N VAL A 271 -9.08 -11.09 -24.47
CA VAL A 271 -9.42 -9.80 -25.08
C VAL A 271 -8.15 -9.10 -25.56
N LEU A 272 -7.12 -9.05 -24.72
CA LEU A 272 -5.83 -8.47 -25.06
C LEU A 272 -5.20 -9.13 -26.30
N ASP A 273 -5.14 -10.46 -26.32
CA ASP A 273 -4.50 -11.19 -27.42
C ASP A 273 -5.28 -11.00 -28.75
N ARG A 274 -6.62 -10.90 -28.70
CA ARG A 274 -7.43 -10.54 -29.89
C ARG A 274 -7.19 -9.13 -30.37
N ALA A 275 -7.15 -8.14 -29.47
CA ALA A 275 -6.91 -6.75 -29.83
C ALA A 275 -5.51 -6.56 -30.46
N VAL A 276 -4.50 -7.26 -29.91
CA VAL A 276 -3.13 -7.24 -30.45
C VAL A 276 -3.06 -7.91 -31.81
N ALA A 277 -3.72 -9.06 -31.99
CA ALA A 277 -3.81 -9.72 -33.29
C ALA A 277 -4.46 -8.81 -34.33
N ARG A 278 -5.58 -8.16 -33.98
CA ARG A 278 -6.26 -7.20 -34.85
C ARG A 278 -5.36 -6.02 -35.23
N LEU A 279 -4.65 -5.45 -34.25
CA LEU A 279 -3.72 -4.36 -34.52
C LEU A 279 -2.61 -4.80 -35.49
N LEU A 280 -2.07 -6.01 -35.33
CA LEU A 280 -1.05 -6.56 -36.23
C LEU A 280 -1.58 -6.83 -37.65
N GLU A 281 -2.86 -7.16 -37.82
CA GLU A 281 -3.49 -7.30 -39.13
C GLU A 281 -3.64 -5.95 -39.87
N LEU A 282 -3.92 -4.88 -39.13
CA LEU A 282 -4.09 -3.53 -39.67
C LEU A 282 -2.74 -2.83 -39.93
N LEU A 283 -1.70 -3.22 -39.20
CA LEU A 283 -0.36 -2.65 -39.35
C LEU A 283 0.37 -3.27 -40.56
N PRO A 284 1.07 -2.46 -41.36
CA PRO A 284 1.97 -3.00 -42.39
C PRO A 284 3.08 -3.84 -41.76
N ALA A 285 3.27 -5.09 -42.21
CA ALA A 285 4.21 -6.03 -41.58
C ALA A 285 5.64 -5.49 -41.49
N GLU A 286 6.05 -4.64 -42.44
CA GLU A 286 7.39 -4.04 -42.47
C GLU A 286 7.63 -2.97 -41.39
N VAL A 287 6.58 -2.46 -40.74
CA VAL A 287 6.74 -1.46 -39.67
C VAL A 287 6.92 -2.09 -38.30
N VAL A 288 6.54 -3.36 -38.11
CA VAL A 288 6.62 -4.04 -36.81
C VAL A 288 8.05 -4.55 -36.61
N VAL A 289 8.74 -3.99 -35.62
CA VAL A 289 10.11 -4.42 -35.27
C VAL A 289 10.06 -5.66 -34.41
N ARG A 290 9.23 -5.62 -33.35
CA ARG A 290 9.01 -6.73 -32.42
C ARG A 290 7.75 -6.50 -31.59
N VAL A 291 7.24 -7.61 -31.04
CA VAL A 291 6.16 -7.64 -30.06
C VAL A 291 6.68 -8.34 -28.81
N GLU A 292 6.54 -7.69 -27.67
CA GLU A 292 6.99 -8.20 -26.39
C GLU A 292 5.81 -8.40 -25.46
N ARG A 293 5.83 -9.53 -24.74
CA ARG A 293 5.07 -9.73 -23.52
C ARG A 293 6.06 -9.44 -22.38
N PRO A 294 5.99 -8.27 -21.72
CA PRO A 294 6.81 -8.05 -20.54
C PRO A 294 6.57 -9.18 -19.53
N PRO A 295 7.62 -9.60 -18.79
CA PRO A 295 7.46 -10.65 -17.80
C PRO A 295 6.35 -10.26 -16.82
N SER A 296 5.44 -11.19 -16.53
CA SER A 296 4.61 -11.05 -15.34
C SER A 296 5.56 -11.00 -14.16
N PRO A 297 5.52 -9.97 -13.29
CA PRO A 297 6.25 -10.04 -12.04
C PRO A 297 5.70 -11.24 -11.27
N ASP A 298 6.61 -12.13 -10.88
CA ASP A 298 6.32 -13.30 -10.05
C ASP A 298 5.74 -12.89 -8.69
#